data_AF-A0A2E7ZTS4-F1
#
_entry.id   AF-A0A2E7ZTS4-F1
#
_cell.length_a   1.000
_cell.length_b   1.000
_cell.length_c   1.000
_cell.angle_alpha   90.00
_cell.angle_beta   90.00
_cell.angle_gamma   90.00
#
_symmetry.space_group_name_H-M   'P 1'
#
loop_
_entity.id
_entity.type
_entity.pdbx_description
1 polymer ?
#
loop_
_entity_poly.entity_id
_entity_poly.type
_entity_poly.pdbx_seq_one_letter_code
_entity_poly.pdbx_strand_id
1 'polypeptide(L)'
;MSTLATLIADAGHGYARWDRDFVRALAGTLADHSDRLCLPAIDKLGLLDVALTFHLNENVHVVVTGMLEGVPGEVTIRWSAQQLAEVEANFKGRAANQPAYLVCTLDFCDAGRWATVIKPDMGLAQQERVQIRARVTVGQRQTWRLKDRSVSLSALQLDPVGHQ
;
A
#
# COMPACT_ATOMS: atom_id res chain seq x y z
N MET A 1 -7.60 0.79 24.72
CA MET A 1 -7.58 0.18 23.38
C MET A 1 -6.82 1.14 22.49
N SER A 2 -5.81 0.66 21.76
CA SER A 2 -5.14 1.50 20.77
C SER A 2 -6.01 1.54 19.52
N THR A 3 -6.22 2.69 18.91
CA THR A 3 -6.83 2.80 17.58
C THR A 3 -5.72 2.78 16.52
N LEU A 4 -6.06 2.63 15.23
CA LEU A 4 -5.09 2.86 14.17
C LEU A 4 -4.48 4.27 14.34
N ALA A 5 -5.30 5.26 14.74
CA ALA A 5 -4.84 6.61 15.07
C ALA A 5 -3.81 6.65 16.21
N THR A 6 -3.91 5.80 17.23
CA THR A 6 -2.90 5.74 18.30
C THR A 6 -1.61 5.09 17.81
N LEU A 7 -1.70 4.03 16.99
CA LEU A 7 -0.52 3.42 16.35
C LEU A 7 0.17 4.38 15.37
N ILE A 8 -0.63 5.18 14.66
CA ILE A 8 -0.21 6.26 13.77
C ILE A 8 0.39 7.41 14.56
N ALA A 9 -0.17 7.78 15.71
CA ALA A 9 0.33 8.86 16.56
C ALA A 9 1.61 8.48 17.33
N ASP A 10 1.73 7.22 17.76
CA ASP A 10 2.93 6.68 18.39
C ASP A 10 4.07 6.54 17.37
N ALA A 11 3.77 6.14 16.13
CA ALA A 11 4.73 6.17 15.02
C ALA A 11 4.99 7.59 14.49
N GLY A 12 4.07 8.51 14.74
CA GLY A 12 3.99 9.84 14.14
C GLY A 12 4.53 10.98 15.01
N HIS A 13 5.19 10.71 16.15
CA HIS A 13 5.86 11.73 16.95
C HIS A 13 6.92 12.46 16.11
N GLY A 14 6.53 13.58 15.48
CA GLY A 14 7.35 14.40 14.59
C GLY A 14 6.78 14.64 13.19
N TYR A 15 5.73 13.93 12.76
CA TYR A 15 5.12 14.12 11.43
C TYR A 15 3.88 15.00 11.52
N ALA A 16 3.95 16.19 10.92
CA ALA A 16 2.85 17.15 10.93
C ALA A 16 1.70 16.79 9.96
N ARG A 17 1.91 15.84 9.03
CA ARG A 17 0.96 15.50 7.95
C ARG A 17 1.06 14.04 7.52
N TRP A 18 -0.03 13.53 6.92
CA TRP A 18 -0.10 12.29 6.15
C TRP A 18 0.68 12.41 4.83
N ASP A 19 1.99 12.66 4.91
CA ASP A 19 2.83 12.71 3.73
C ASP A 19 3.19 11.30 3.22
N ARG A 20 3.78 11.29 2.03
CA ARG A 20 4.11 10.09 1.27
C ARG A 20 5.03 9.13 2.04
N ASP A 21 6.02 9.67 2.74
CA ASP A 21 7.04 8.86 3.41
C ASP A 21 6.53 8.31 4.73
N PHE A 22 5.72 9.10 5.45
CA PHE A 22 4.99 8.63 6.62
C PHE A 22 4.09 7.44 6.30
N VAL A 23 3.28 7.53 5.24
CA VAL A 23 2.36 6.43 4.85
C VAL A 23 3.11 5.17 4.46
N ARG A 24 4.26 5.30 3.79
CA ARG A 24 5.11 4.15 3.45
C ARG A 24 5.69 3.51 4.69
N ALA A 25 6.20 4.30 5.63
CA ALA A 25 6.72 3.80 6.90
C ALA A 25 5.63 3.08 7.69
N LEU A 26 4.45 3.69 7.80
CA LEU A 26 3.28 3.08 8.43
C LEU A 26 2.90 1.74 7.78
N ALA A 27 2.79 1.71 6.45
CA ALA A 27 2.46 0.49 5.72
C ALA A 27 3.52 -0.62 5.92
N GLY A 28 4.81 -0.24 5.98
CA GLY A 28 5.89 -1.16 6.32
C GLY A 28 5.72 -1.76 7.71
N THR A 29 5.52 -0.93 8.73
CA THR A 29 5.27 -1.36 10.11
C THR A 29 4.05 -2.29 10.22
N LEU A 30 2.96 -1.96 9.52
CA LEU A 30 1.77 -2.80 9.48
C LEU A 30 2.01 -4.14 8.77
N ALA A 31 2.82 -4.15 7.71
CA ALA A 31 3.20 -5.38 7.01
C ALA A 31 4.04 -6.30 7.89
N ASP A 32 5.03 -5.74 8.59
CA ASP A 32 5.95 -6.48 9.48
C ASP A 32 5.24 -7.08 10.70
N HIS A 33 4.07 -6.56 11.06
CA HIS A 33 3.22 -7.03 12.17
C HIS A 33 1.84 -7.54 11.70
N SER A 34 1.72 -7.90 10.42
CA SER A 34 0.44 -8.29 9.79
C SER A 34 -0.18 -9.57 10.37
N ASP A 35 0.64 -10.42 10.97
CA ASP A 35 0.25 -11.64 11.70
C ASP A 35 -0.50 -11.33 13.00
N ARG A 36 -0.20 -10.18 13.60
CA ARG A 36 -0.79 -9.71 14.86
C ARG A 36 -1.83 -8.62 14.67
N LEU A 37 -1.88 -8.02 13.50
CA LEU A 37 -2.79 -6.93 13.16
C LEU A 37 -4.23 -7.44 13.13
N CYS A 38 -5.09 -6.76 13.88
CA CYS A 38 -6.52 -6.99 13.95
C CYS A 38 -7.24 -5.69 13.62
N LEU A 39 -8.19 -5.78 12.69
CA LEU A 39 -9.10 -4.70 12.31
C LEU A 39 -10.52 -5.19 12.66
N PRO A 40 -11.05 -4.92 13.87
CA PRO A 40 -12.28 -5.55 14.35
C PRO A 40 -13.48 -5.39 13.42
N ALA A 41 -13.60 -4.24 12.74
CA ALA A 41 -14.65 -4.02 11.75
C ALA A 41 -14.52 -4.94 10.53
N ILE A 42 -13.30 -5.22 10.07
CA ILE A 42 -13.03 -6.12 8.95
C ILE A 42 -13.15 -7.58 9.38
N ASP A 43 -12.64 -7.94 10.55
CA ASP A 43 -12.72 -9.32 11.05
C ASP A 43 -14.17 -9.76 11.28
N LYS A 44 -15.04 -8.84 11.75
CA LYS A 44 -16.48 -9.08 11.89
C LYS A 44 -17.19 -9.38 10.56
N LEU A 45 -16.66 -8.89 9.45
CA LEU A 45 -17.21 -9.18 8.12
C LEU A 45 -16.85 -10.59 7.63
N GLY A 46 -15.90 -11.27 8.28
CA GLY A 46 -15.49 -12.61 7.89
C GLY A 46 -14.85 -12.68 6.51
N LEU A 47 -14.15 -11.62 6.08
CA LEU A 47 -13.49 -11.57 4.79
C LEU A 47 -12.26 -12.51 4.76
N LEU A 48 -12.10 -13.22 3.65
CA LEU A 48 -10.94 -14.04 3.29
C LEU A 48 -9.97 -13.24 2.40
N ASP A 49 -8.70 -13.64 2.39
CA ASP A 49 -7.64 -13.08 1.53
C ASP A 49 -7.59 -11.55 1.51
N VAL A 50 -7.63 -10.97 2.70
CA VAL A 50 -7.77 -9.53 2.89
C VAL A 50 -6.48 -8.78 2.58
N ALA A 51 -6.58 -7.82 1.66
CA ALA A 51 -5.51 -6.88 1.30
C ALA A 51 -5.84 -5.45 1.76
N LEU A 52 -4.96 -4.88 2.58
CA LEU A 52 -4.96 -3.49 3.02
C LEU A 52 -4.03 -2.67 2.12
N THR A 53 -4.60 -1.82 1.26
CA THR A 53 -3.85 -1.04 0.28
C THR A 53 -3.93 0.45 0.60
N PHE A 54 -2.78 1.05 0.91
CA PHE A 54 -2.64 2.50 1.01
C PHE A 54 -2.44 3.08 -0.39
N HIS A 55 -3.37 3.90 -0.86
CA HIS A 55 -3.18 4.64 -2.08
C HIS A 55 -2.64 6.03 -1.75
N LEU A 56 -1.50 6.36 -2.33
CA LEU A 56 -0.83 7.64 -2.17
C LEU A 56 -0.99 8.41 -3.48
N ASN A 57 -1.84 9.43 -3.49
CA ASN A 57 -1.90 10.43 -4.55
C ASN A 57 -1.89 11.83 -3.92
N GLU A 58 -2.63 12.81 -4.44
CA GLU A 58 -2.84 14.10 -3.77
C GLU A 58 -3.46 13.95 -2.37
N ASN A 59 -4.27 12.90 -2.17
CA ASN A 59 -4.88 12.53 -0.89
C ASN A 59 -4.56 11.07 -0.57
N VAL A 60 -4.38 10.78 0.72
CA VAL A 60 -4.18 9.39 1.17
C VAL A 60 -5.55 8.75 1.39
N HIS A 61 -5.72 7.54 0.86
CA HIS A 61 -6.86 6.69 1.18
C HIS A 61 -6.42 5.25 1.37
N VAL A 62 -7.18 4.52 2.18
CA VAL A 62 -6.96 3.10 2.43
C VAL A 62 -8.09 2.33 1.84
N VAL A 63 -7.75 1.29 1.09
CA VAL A 63 -8.68 0.36 0.48
C VAL A 63 -8.43 -1.01 1.10
N VAL A 64 -9.47 -1.59 1.69
CA VAL A 64 -9.48 -2.99 2.07
C VAL A 64 -10.27 -3.76 1.05
N THR A 65 -9.64 -4.77 0.46
CA THR A 65 -10.29 -5.73 -0.43
C THR A 65 -10.22 -7.11 0.19
N GLY A 66 -11.29 -7.90 0.09
CA GLY A 66 -11.28 -9.30 0.49
C GLY A 66 -12.45 -10.06 -0.14
N MET A 67 -12.49 -11.37 0.05
CA MET A 67 -13.55 -12.23 -0.47
C MET A 67 -14.53 -12.64 0.64
N LEU A 68 -15.80 -12.81 0.30
CA LEU A 68 -16.78 -13.44 1.18
C LEU A 68 -16.90 -14.92 0.81
N GLU A 69 -16.89 -15.80 1.81
CA GLU A 69 -17.06 -17.23 1.58
C GLU A 69 -18.40 -17.52 0.88
N GLY A 70 -18.34 -18.32 -0.19
CA GLY A 70 -19.53 -18.70 -0.96
C GLY A 70 -20.12 -17.60 -1.85
N VAL A 71 -19.51 -16.41 -1.92
CA VAL A 71 -19.96 -15.30 -2.78
C VAL A 71 -18.95 -15.08 -3.91
N PRO A 72 -19.37 -15.07 -5.18
CA PRO A 72 -18.47 -14.74 -6.28
C PRO A 72 -18.14 -13.24 -6.26
N GLY A 73 -16.85 -12.92 -6.14
CA GLY A 73 -16.33 -11.55 -6.26
C GLY A 73 -15.59 -11.05 -5.02
N GLU A 74 -15.27 -9.75 -5.04
CA GLU A 74 -14.51 -9.07 -3.99
C GLU A 74 -15.37 -7.99 -3.33
N VAL A 75 -15.21 -7.84 -2.02
CA VAL A 75 -15.74 -6.73 -1.22
C VAL A 75 -14.64 -5.69 -1.07
N THR A 76 -14.96 -4.45 -1.40
CA THR A 76 -14.04 -3.31 -1.26
C THR A 76 -14.59 -2.28 -0.30
N ILE A 77 -13.81 -1.92 0.71
CA ILE A 77 -14.12 -0.87 1.68
C ILE A 77 -13.03 0.20 1.56
N ARG A 78 -13.45 1.47 1.54
CA ARG A 78 -12.54 2.60 1.36
C ARG A 78 -12.72 3.62 2.48
N TRP A 79 -11.60 4.05 3.05
CA TRP A 79 -11.53 5.16 3.99
C TRP A 79 -10.65 6.28 3.47
N SER A 80 -11.09 7.52 3.65
CA SER A 80 -10.22 8.69 3.49
C SER A 80 -9.23 8.81 4.66
N ALA A 81 -8.17 9.61 4.48
CA ALA A 81 -7.23 9.91 5.57
C ALA A 81 -7.91 10.44 6.86
N GLN A 82 -9.01 11.19 6.73
CA GLN A 82 -9.74 11.71 7.89
C GLN A 82 -10.48 10.59 8.63
N GLN A 83 -11.09 9.67 7.90
CA GLN A 83 -11.83 8.54 8.46
C GLN A 83 -10.90 7.48 9.08
N LEU A 84 -9.63 7.42 8.66
CA LEU A 84 -8.66 6.49 9.24
C LEU A 84 -8.44 6.68 10.73
N ALA A 85 -8.63 7.90 11.24
CA ALA A 85 -8.52 8.17 12.66
C ALA A 85 -9.60 7.42 13.49
N GLU A 86 -10.72 7.06 12.85
CA GLU A 86 -11.85 6.39 13.47
C GLU A 86 -11.77 4.86 13.33
N VAL A 87 -10.86 4.36 12.49
CA VAL A 87 -10.68 2.91 12.29
C VAL A 87 -9.94 2.32 13.48
N GLU A 88 -10.61 1.42 14.19
CA GLU A 88 -9.98 0.66 15.26
C GLU A 88 -9.00 -0.36 14.68
N ALA A 89 -7.77 -0.37 15.19
CA ALA A 89 -6.74 -1.34 14.84
C ALA A 89 -5.90 -1.66 16.07
N ASN A 90 -5.57 -2.93 16.26
CA ASN A 90 -4.76 -3.36 17.40
C ASN A 90 -3.83 -4.52 17.03
N PHE A 91 -2.77 -4.71 17.82
CA PHE A 91 -1.79 -5.79 17.65
C PHE A 91 -1.96 -6.92 18.69
N LYS A 92 -3.18 -7.14 19.18
CA LYS A 92 -3.46 -8.06 20.30
C LYS A 92 -3.47 -9.54 19.92
N GLY A 93 -2.97 -9.86 18.73
CA GLY A 93 -2.91 -11.23 18.22
C GLY A 93 -4.21 -11.56 17.54
N ARG A 94 -4.13 -11.80 16.23
CA ARG A 94 -5.24 -12.33 15.46
C ARG A 94 -5.46 -13.79 15.86
N ALA A 95 -6.68 -14.30 15.68
CA ALA A 95 -6.93 -15.72 15.92
C ALA A 95 -6.00 -16.56 15.03
N ALA A 96 -5.37 -17.59 15.59
CA ALA A 96 -4.29 -18.36 14.94
C ALA A 96 -4.71 -19.04 13.62
N ASN A 97 -6.01 -19.15 13.37
CA ASN A 97 -6.60 -19.76 12.17
C ASN A 97 -6.93 -18.76 11.05
N GLN A 98 -6.68 -17.46 11.22
CA GLN A 98 -6.94 -16.46 10.18
C GLN A 98 -5.64 -16.08 9.45
N PRO A 99 -5.61 -16.08 8.11
CA PRO A 99 -4.43 -15.71 7.35
C PRO A 99 -4.11 -14.23 7.54
N ALA A 100 -2.83 -13.88 7.72
CA ALA A 100 -2.37 -12.50 7.91
C ALA A 100 -2.86 -11.56 6.80
N TYR A 101 -3.09 -10.28 7.13
CA TYR A 101 -3.47 -9.30 6.11
C TYR A 101 -2.31 -9.04 5.16
N LEU A 102 -2.59 -8.96 3.87
CA LEU A 102 -1.63 -8.46 2.91
C LEU A 102 -1.61 -6.93 2.99
N VAL A 103 -0.49 -6.32 3.40
CA VAL A 103 -0.37 -4.86 3.47
C VAL A 103 0.45 -4.33 2.29
N CYS A 104 -0.13 -3.38 1.56
CA CYS A 104 0.40 -2.86 0.31
C CYS A 104 0.36 -1.33 0.26
N THR A 105 1.24 -0.73 -0.55
CA THR A 105 1.09 0.66 -0.99
C THR A 105 1.01 0.75 -2.51
N LEU A 106 0.14 1.63 -3.01
CA LEU A 106 0.03 2.06 -4.40
C LEU A 106 0.25 3.56 -4.46
N ASP A 107 1.40 3.94 -4.98
CA ASP A 107 1.86 5.32 -4.98
C ASP A 107 1.88 5.88 -6.39
N PHE A 108 0.97 6.82 -6.61
CA PHE A 108 0.70 7.45 -7.89
C PHE A 108 1.41 8.80 -8.05
N CYS A 109 2.28 9.22 -7.11
CA CYS A 109 2.96 10.51 -7.20
C CYS A 109 3.85 10.63 -8.45
N ASP A 110 4.35 9.50 -8.95
CA ASP A 110 5.16 9.42 -10.17
C ASP A 110 4.34 8.92 -11.38
N ALA A 111 3.02 8.79 -11.25
CA ALA A 111 2.17 8.34 -12.34
C ALA A 111 2.23 9.31 -13.53
N GLY A 112 2.35 8.76 -14.74
CA GLY A 112 2.49 9.53 -15.97
C GLY A 112 3.91 10.01 -16.25
N ARG A 113 4.83 9.98 -15.27
CA ARG A 113 6.25 10.29 -15.51
C ARG A 113 6.88 9.26 -16.44
N TRP A 114 7.78 9.73 -17.29
CA TRP A 114 8.63 8.89 -18.11
C TRP A 114 9.85 8.43 -17.33
N ALA A 115 10.33 7.23 -17.68
CA ALA A 115 11.53 6.64 -17.13
C ALA A 115 12.30 5.91 -18.23
N THR A 116 13.61 5.83 -18.06
CA THR A 116 14.50 5.07 -18.94
C THR A 116 14.92 3.77 -18.26
N VAL A 117 14.85 2.66 -18.99
CA VAL A 117 15.29 1.35 -18.50
C VAL A 117 16.82 1.33 -18.45
N ILE A 118 17.39 1.26 -17.25
CA ILE A 118 18.84 1.22 -17.03
C ILE A 118 19.38 -0.20 -16.90
N LYS A 119 18.51 -1.17 -16.58
CA LYS A 119 18.83 -2.60 -16.52
C LYS A 119 17.68 -3.39 -17.16
N PRO A 120 17.95 -4.34 -18.08
CA PRO A 120 16.91 -5.19 -18.65
C PRO A 120 16.13 -5.93 -17.56
N ASP A 121 14.81 -5.91 -17.67
CA ASP A 121 13.90 -6.56 -16.72
C ASP A 121 12.55 -6.85 -17.40
N MET A 122 11.97 -8.01 -17.11
CA MET A 122 10.65 -8.44 -17.62
C MET A 122 10.42 -8.16 -19.12
N GLY A 123 11.43 -8.40 -19.96
CA GLY A 123 11.36 -8.22 -21.42
C GLY A 123 11.50 -6.78 -21.92
N LEU A 124 11.86 -5.82 -21.05
CA LEU A 124 12.25 -4.47 -21.46
C LEU A 124 13.74 -4.42 -21.81
N ALA A 125 14.06 -3.73 -22.90
CA ALA A 125 15.44 -3.52 -23.31
C ALA A 125 16.07 -2.34 -22.55
N GLN A 126 17.39 -2.37 -22.37
CA GLN A 126 18.11 -1.20 -21.85
C GLN A 126 17.93 0.01 -22.79
N GLN A 127 17.85 1.21 -22.23
CA GLN A 127 17.53 2.49 -22.91
C GLN A 127 16.09 2.60 -23.44
N GLU A 128 15.24 1.59 -23.27
CA GLU A 128 13.82 1.70 -23.58
C GLU A 128 13.15 2.74 -22.67
N ARG A 129 12.25 3.56 -23.23
CA ARG A 129 11.48 4.54 -22.46
C ARG A 129 10.11 3.99 -22.12
N VAL A 130 9.74 4.06 -20.85
CA VAL A 130 8.48 3.57 -20.32
C VAL A 130 7.78 4.63 -19.48
N GLN A 131 6.45 4.54 -19.41
CA GLN A 131 5.64 5.43 -18.58
C GLN A 131 5.20 4.73 -17.30
N ILE A 132 5.42 5.39 -16.17
CA ILE A 132 5.11 4.89 -14.84
C ILE A 132 3.60 4.99 -14.59
N ARG A 133 3.00 3.94 -14.01
CA ARG A 133 1.61 3.96 -13.54
C ARG A 133 1.50 4.14 -12.03
N ALA A 134 2.35 3.45 -11.29
CA ALA A 134 2.45 3.59 -9.84
C ALA A 134 3.76 2.96 -9.34
N ARG A 135 4.21 3.34 -8.16
CA ARG A 135 5.11 2.52 -7.34
C ARG A 135 4.28 1.62 -6.45
N VAL A 136 4.59 0.33 -6.45
CA VAL A 136 3.89 -0.67 -5.65
C VAL A 136 4.84 -1.21 -4.60
N THR A 137 4.38 -1.23 -3.35
CA THR A 137 5.09 -1.91 -2.25
C THR A 137 4.21 -3.02 -1.70
N VAL A 138 4.77 -4.22 -1.54
CA VAL A 138 4.12 -5.37 -0.90
C VAL A 138 5.11 -5.98 0.07
N GLY A 139 4.86 -5.82 1.37
CA GLY A 139 5.89 -6.06 2.39
C GLY A 139 7.17 -5.29 2.08
N GLN A 140 8.30 -5.99 2.02
CA GLN A 140 9.61 -5.40 1.72
C GLN A 140 9.90 -5.25 0.21
N ARG A 141 9.05 -5.81 -0.66
CA ARG A 141 9.27 -5.77 -2.11
C ARG A 141 8.67 -4.50 -2.71
N GLN A 142 9.47 -3.81 -3.51
CA GLN A 142 9.02 -2.62 -4.23
C GLN A 142 9.23 -2.78 -5.74
N THR A 143 8.25 -2.32 -6.51
CA THR A 143 8.26 -2.38 -7.98
C THR A 143 7.64 -1.13 -8.59
N TRP A 144 8.01 -0.85 -9.85
CA TRP A 144 7.26 0.06 -10.70
C TRP A 144 6.19 -0.72 -11.44
N ARG A 145 4.94 -0.27 -11.36
CA ARG A 145 3.85 -0.73 -12.22
C ARG A 145 3.88 0.06 -13.52
N LEU A 146 3.89 -0.67 -14.62
CA LEU A 146 3.71 -0.17 -15.99
C LEU A 146 2.31 -0.59 -16.49
N LYS A 147 1.98 -0.32 -17.75
CA LYS A 147 0.66 -0.63 -18.32
C LYS A 147 0.28 -2.11 -18.20
N ASP A 148 1.23 -3.00 -18.49
CA ASP A 148 1.00 -4.44 -18.63
C ASP A 148 1.81 -5.29 -17.65
N ARG A 149 2.85 -4.74 -17.03
CA ARG A 149 3.79 -5.48 -16.18
C ARG A 149 4.28 -4.67 -14.98
N SER A 150 4.97 -5.35 -14.07
CA SER A 150 5.66 -4.73 -12.95
C SER A 150 7.16 -5.04 -13.04
N VAL A 151 8.02 -4.06 -12.80
CA VAL A 151 9.48 -4.19 -12.90
C VAL A 151 10.15 -3.72 -11.61
N SER A 152 11.38 -4.16 -11.37
CA SER A 152 12.16 -3.72 -10.20
C SER A 152 12.33 -2.20 -10.18
N LEU A 153 12.34 -1.60 -9.00
CA LEU A 153 12.66 -0.17 -8.85
C LEU A 153 14.03 0.17 -9.45
N SER A 154 15.01 -0.71 -9.25
CA SER A 154 16.38 -0.54 -9.73
C SER A 154 16.55 -0.74 -11.23
N ALA A 155 15.52 -1.17 -11.95
CA ALA A 155 15.56 -1.34 -13.39
C ALA A 155 15.33 -0.02 -14.14
N LEU A 156 14.72 0.99 -13.50
CA LEU A 156 14.31 2.23 -14.14
C LEU A 156 14.96 3.45 -13.48
N GLN A 157 15.32 4.43 -14.30
CA GLN A 157 15.69 5.78 -13.86
C GLN A 157 14.59 6.74 -14.31
N LEU A 158 13.94 7.42 -13.35
CA LEU A 158 12.92 8.43 -13.66
C LEU A 158 13.57 9.60 -14.39
N ASP A 159 12.90 10.10 -15.43
CA ASP A 159 13.34 11.31 -16.11
C ASP A 159 13.23 12.50 -15.14
N PRO A 160 14.12 13.52 -15.26
CA PRO A 160 14.03 14.73 -14.46
C PRO A 160 12.65 15.36 -14.56
N VAL A 161 12.12 15.88 -13.46
CA VAL A 161 10.91 16.70 -13.51
C VAL A 161 11.29 17.99 -14.22
N GLY A 162 10.85 18.17 -15.47
CA GLY A 162 11.01 19.44 -16.15
C GLY A 162 10.27 20.50 -15.35
N HIS A 163 10.99 21.49 -14.82
CA HIS A 163 10.37 22.72 -14.34
C HIS A 163 9.82 23.43 -15.58
N GLN A 164 8.54 23.20 -15.89
CA GLN A 164 7.80 24.02 -16.83
C GLN A 164 7.36 25.31 -16.14
#